data_AF-A0A1T5LB05-F1
#
_entry.id   AF-A0A1T5LB05-F1
#
_cell.length_a   1.000
_cell.length_b   1.000
_cell.length_c   1.000
_cell.angle_alpha   90.00
_cell.angle_beta   90.00
_cell.angle_gamma   90.00
#
_symmetry.space_group_name_H-M   'P 1'
#
loop_
_entity.id
_entity.type
_entity.pdbx_description
1 polymer ?
#
loop_
_entity_poly.entity_id
_entity_poly.type
_entity_poly.pdbx_seq_one_letter_code
_entity_poly.pdbx_strand_id
1 'polypeptide(L)'
;MENLEYNIQITADKKKVWSIMLEPDTYKEWAGVSWPGSDYEGAWDKGESIKFVSPGQGGTLAQITEYRPHDFVLAEHIGIINADGSEDRDSDAAKGWIGTTESYTFTTQNGKTDLKVNIKCPPEWVSMFDEGWPKALDKLKEMCEG
;
A
#
# COMPACT_ATOMS: atom_id res chain seq x y z
N MET A 1 -14.82 11.38 -0.70
CA MET A 1 -13.44 10.89 -0.58
C MET A 1 -12.92 11.41 0.74
N GLU A 2 -12.35 10.54 1.54
CA GLU A 2 -11.65 10.85 2.79
C GLU A 2 -10.15 10.76 2.56
N ASN A 3 -9.37 11.48 3.37
CA ASN A 3 -7.91 11.35 3.42
C ASN A 3 -7.52 10.85 4.80
N LEU A 4 -6.95 9.66 4.85
CA LEU A 4 -6.51 8.97 6.06
C LEU A 4 -4.99 9.05 6.12
N GLU A 5 -4.45 9.34 7.31
CA GLU A 5 -3.03 9.39 7.56
C GLU A 5 -2.67 8.43 8.69
N TYR A 6 -1.69 7.57 8.44
CA TYR A 6 -1.09 6.69 9.44
C TYR A 6 0.41 6.97 9.50
N ASN A 7 0.98 6.91 10.70
CA ASN A 7 2.41 7.14 10.89
C ASN A 7 2.99 6.14 11.88
N ILE A 8 4.26 5.81 11.70
CA ILE A 8 5.02 4.99 12.63
C ILE A 8 6.50 5.36 12.57
N GLN A 9 7.16 5.36 13.72
CA GLN A 9 8.60 5.52 13.82
C GLN A 9 9.26 4.16 13.97
N ILE A 10 10.22 3.85 13.10
CA ILE A 10 10.92 2.57 13.00
C ILE A 10 12.42 2.78 13.21
N THR A 11 13.00 2.02 14.12
CA THR A 11 14.43 2.03 14.50
C THR A 11 15.26 1.26 13.48
N ALA A 12 15.20 1.72 12.23
CA ALA A 12 15.95 1.22 11.10
C ALA A 12 16.19 2.38 10.11
N ASP A 13 17.19 2.24 9.24
CA ASP A 13 17.40 3.21 8.16
C ASP A 13 16.35 3.07 7.05
N LYS A 14 16.17 4.14 6.26
CA LYS A 14 15.12 4.20 5.23
C LYS A 14 15.25 3.11 4.18
N LYS A 15 16.46 2.63 3.87
CA LYS A 15 16.65 1.59 2.86
C LYS A 15 16.12 0.25 3.36
N LYS A 16 16.39 -0.10 4.63
CA LYS A 16 15.82 -1.32 5.25
C LYS A 16 14.29 -1.27 5.26
N VAL A 17 13.70 -0.17 5.74
CA VAL A 17 12.24 -0.03 5.80
C VAL A 17 11.61 -0.08 4.41
N TRP A 18 12.21 0.61 3.44
CA TRP A 18 11.78 0.61 2.05
C TRP A 18 11.80 -0.80 1.44
N SER A 19 12.90 -1.53 1.61
CA SER A 19 13.07 -2.90 1.10
C SER A 19 11.98 -3.82 1.66
N ILE A 20 11.85 -3.87 2.98
CA ILE A 20 10.87 -4.73 3.65
C ILE A 20 9.44 -4.35 3.28
N MET A 21 9.15 -3.06 3.14
CA MET A 21 7.79 -2.62 2.80
C MET A 21 7.40 -3.01 1.37
N LEU A 22 8.31 -2.90 0.39
CA LEU A 22 7.97 -2.99 -1.03
C LEU A 22 8.40 -4.30 -1.69
N GLU A 23 9.28 -5.11 -1.09
CA GLU A 23 9.68 -6.39 -1.67
C GLU A 23 8.56 -7.45 -1.59
N PRO A 24 8.39 -8.32 -2.61
CA PRO A 24 7.23 -9.20 -2.70
C PRO A 24 7.06 -10.15 -1.50
N ASP A 25 8.14 -10.77 -1.04
CA ASP A 25 8.08 -11.77 0.03
C ASP A 25 7.70 -11.12 1.36
N THR A 26 8.32 -9.99 1.68
CA THR A 26 8.07 -9.27 2.94
C THR A 26 6.75 -8.49 2.92
N TYR A 27 6.29 -8.04 1.74
CA TYR A 27 4.99 -7.40 1.57
C TYR A 27 3.85 -8.27 2.08
N LYS A 28 3.84 -9.54 1.67
CA LYS A 28 2.82 -10.53 2.07
C LYS A 28 2.77 -10.71 3.58
N GLU A 29 3.91 -10.60 4.26
CA GLU A 29 4.00 -10.79 5.70
C GLU A 29 3.37 -9.63 6.47
N TRP A 30 3.77 -8.38 6.19
CA TRP A 30 3.26 -7.24 6.95
C TRP A 30 1.84 -6.85 6.55
N ALA A 31 1.52 -6.87 5.25
CA ALA A 31 0.18 -6.55 4.76
C ALA A 31 -0.81 -7.66 5.14
N GLY A 32 -0.36 -8.92 5.10
CA GLY A 32 -1.16 -10.11 5.40
C GLY A 32 -1.75 -10.15 6.80
N VAL A 33 -1.18 -9.44 7.78
CA VAL A 33 -1.73 -9.33 9.14
C VAL A 33 -3.11 -8.70 9.15
N SER A 34 -3.34 -7.72 8.28
CA SER A 34 -4.61 -6.99 8.19
C SER A 34 -5.45 -7.43 7.01
N TRP A 35 -4.80 -7.85 5.93
CA TRP A 35 -5.44 -8.30 4.70
C TRP A 35 -4.90 -9.69 4.34
N PRO A 36 -5.43 -10.76 4.95
CA PRO A 36 -4.94 -12.12 4.72
C PRO A 36 -4.95 -12.49 3.23
N GLY A 37 -3.81 -12.98 2.75
CA GLY A 37 -3.63 -13.33 1.33
C GLY A 37 -3.22 -12.16 0.43
N SER A 38 -3.04 -10.96 0.97
CA SER A 38 -2.55 -9.80 0.21
C SER A 38 -1.19 -10.08 -0.42
N ASP A 39 -1.10 -9.79 -1.71
CA ASP A 39 0.07 -9.91 -2.56
C ASP A 39 0.04 -8.77 -3.59
N TYR A 40 1.10 -8.62 -4.36
CA TYR A 40 1.07 -7.75 -5.52
C TYR A 40 1.76 -8.36 -6.74
N GLU A 41 1.33 -7.94 -7.92
CA GLU A 41 1.99 -8.26 -9.19
C GLU A 41 2.37 -6.96 -9.91
N GLY A 42 3.60 -6.90 -10.45
CA GLY A 42 4.11 -5.74 -11.16
C GLY A 42 5.38 -5.16 -10.54
N ALA A 43 5.66 -3.90 -10.82
CA ALA A 43 6.87 -3.23 -10.36
C ALA A 43 6.55 -1.87 -9.73
N TRP A 44 7.25 -1.57 -8.64
CA TRP A 44 7.28 -0.24 -8.05
C TRP A 44 8.24 0.65 -8.85
N ASP A 45 7.82 1.13 -10.01
CA ASP A 45 8.55 2.13 -10.80
C ASP A 45 7.59 3.11 -11.47
N LYS A 46 8.03 4.34 -11.68
CA LYS A 46 7.16 5.40 -12.19
C LYS A 46 6.65 5.06 -13.60
N GLY A 47 5.33 5.11 -13.75
CA GLY A 47 4.61 4.83 -14.99
C GLY A 47 4.14 3.38 -15.10
N GLU A 48 4.72 2.47 -14.32
CA GLU A 48 4.33 1.06 -14.28
C GLU A 48 2.97 0.87 -13.59
N SER A 49 2.32 -0.24 -13.93
CA SER A 49 1.12 -0.70 -13.25
C SER A 49 1.46 -1.76 -12.22
N ILE A 50 0.75 -1.71 -11.10
CA ILE A 50 0.81 -2.70 -10.02
C ILE A 50 -0.59 -3.19 -9.71
N LYS A 51 -0.71 -4.49 -9.47
CA LYS A 51 -1.95 -5.16 -9.09
C LYS A 51 -1.82 -5.53 -7.62
N PHE A 52 -2.62 -4.94 -6.74
CA PHE A 52 -2.74 -5.40 -5.35
C PHE A 52 -3.83 -6.44 -5.30
N VAL A 53 -3.48 -7.70 -5.02
CA VAL A 53 -4.38 -8.84 -5.21
C VAL A 53 -4.40 -9.75 -3.99
N SER A 54 -5.53 -10.41 -3.80
CA SER A 54 -5.64 -11.58 -2.94
C SER A 54 -6.13 -12.76 -3.79
N PRO A 55 -5.36 -13.86 -3.91
CA PRO A 55 -5.69 -14.97 -4.80
C PRO A 55 -7.12 -15.49 -4.62
N GLY A 56 -7.90 -15.44 -5.70
CA GLY A 56 -9.30 -15.89 -5.73
C GLY A 56 -10.32 -14.92 -5.11
N GLN A 57 -9.88 -13.74 -4.63
CA GLN A 57 -10.75 -12.70 -4.06
C GLN A 57 -10.81 -11.43 -4.92
N GLY A 58 -9.87 -11.25 -5.85
CA GLY A 58 -9.75 -10.05 -6.66
C GLY A 58 -8.77 -9.05 -6.03
N GLY A 59 -8.95 -7.77 -6.32
CA GLY A 59 -8.01 -6.75 -5.90
C GLY A 59 -8.21 -5.39 -6.56
N THR A 60 -7.16 -4.59 -6.58
CA THR A 60 -7.14 -3.26 -7.19
C THR A 60 -6.00 -3.12 -8.18
N LEU A 61 -6.21 -2.30 -9.21
CA LEU A 61 -5.20 -1.97 -10.21
C LEU A 61 -4.78 -0.51 -10.01
N ALA A 62 -3.49 -0.28 -9.83
CA ALA A 62 -2.92 1.05 -9.66
C ALA A 62 -1.81 1.33 -10.67
N GLN A 63 -1.60 2.62 -10.93
CA GLN A 63 -0.42 3.13 -11.62
C GLN A 63 0.48 3.86 -10.62
N ILE A 64 1.78 3.61 -10.69
CA ILE A 64 2.76 4.34 -9.89
C ILE A 64 3.02 5.69 -10.55
N THR A 65 2.45 6.76 -10.01
CA THR A 65 2.54 8.11 -10.60
C THR A 65 3.79 8.86 -10.13
N GLU A 66 4.31 8.52 -8.94
CA GLU A 66 5.61 8.97 -8.45
C GLU A 66 6.38 7.82 -7.80
N TYR A 67 7.69 7.78 -8.07
CA TYR A 67 8.62 6.85 -7.47
C TYR A 67 9.95 7.56 -7.22
N ARG A 68 10.27 7.80 -5.95
CA ARG A 68 11.53 8.39 -5.48
C ARG A 68 12.14 7.42 -4.47
N PRO A 69 13.11 6.59 -4.89
CA PRO A 69 13.69 5.55 -4.06
C PRO A 69 14.07 6.01 -2.65
N HIS A 70 13.61 5.28 -1.64
CA HIS A 70 13.83 5.52 -0.20
C HIS A 70 13.22 6.81 0.36
N ASP A 71 12.42 7.53 -0.41
CA ASP A 71 11.84 8.82 -0.01
C ASP A 71 10.32 8.82 -0.16
N PHE A 72 9.80 8.42 -1.32
CA PHE A 72 8.39 8.57 -1.63
C PHE A 72 7.90 7.66 -2.75
N VAL A 73 6.68 7.15 -2.62
CA VAL A 73 5.93 6.55 -3.72
C VAL A 73 4.47 6.97 -3.64
N LEU A 74 3.85 7.14 -4.81
CA LEU A 74 2.42 7.43 -4.97
C LEU A 74 1.85 6.46 -6.00
N ALA A 75 0.85 5.69 -5.59
CA ALA A 75 0.03 4.84 -6.41
C ALA A 75 -1.36 5.48 -6.57
N GLU A 76 -1.85 5.58 -7.81
CA GLU A 76 -3.20 6.00 -8.12
C GLU A 76 -3.99 4.83 -8.71
N HIS A 77 -5.13 4.51 -8.13
CA HIS A 77 -5.95 3.42 -8.62
C HIS A 77 -6.68 3.78 -9.91
N ILE A 78 -6.56 2.92 -10.90
CA ILE A 78 -7.09 3.06 -12.26
C ILE A 78 -8.11 1.97 -12.62
N GLY A 79 -8.40 1.06 -11.69
CA GLY A 79 -9.42 0.03 -11.85
C GLY A 79 -9.47 -0.92 -10.65
N ILE A 80 -10.33 -1.92 -10.77
CA ILE A 80 -10.40 -3.06 -9.84
C ILE A 80 -10.07 -4.36 -10.57
N ILE A 81 -9.78 -5.39 -9.80
CA ILE A 81 -9.52 -6.74 -10.29
C ILE A 81 -10.61 -7.63 -9.73
N ASN A 82 -11.35 -8.31 -10.61
CA ASN A 82 -12.39 -9.24 -10.22
C ASN A 82 -11.80 -10.55 -9.67
N ALA A 83 -12.63 -11.36 -9.00
CA ALA A 83 -12.20 -12.65 -8.46
C ALA A 83 -11.68 -13.64 -9.51
N ASP A 84 -12.09 -13.48 -10.79
CA ASP A 84 -11.59 -14.27 -11.92
C ASP A 84 -10.27 -13.71 -12.52
N GLY A 85 -9.73 -12.63 -11.94
CA GLY A 85 -8.51 -11.96 -12.38
C GLY A 85 -8.70 -10.94 -13.50
N SER A 86 -9.92 -10.75 -14.01
CA SER A 86 -10.21 -9.73 -15.03
C SER A 86 -10.12 -8.32 -14.46
N GLU A 87 -9.56 -7.40 -15.24
CA GLU A 87 -9.54 -5.97 -14.91
C GLU A 87 -10.88 -5.33 -15.27
N ASP A 88 -11.39 -4.48 -14.39
CA ASP A 88 -12.61 -3.72 -14.58
C ASP A 88 -12.37 -2.23 -14.29
N ARG A 89 -12.78 -1.39 -15.24
CA ARG A 89 -12.68 0.07 -15.18
C ARG A 89 -14.03 0.76 -15.41
N ASP A 90 -15.08 -0.01 -15.68
CA ASP A 90 -16.34 0.49 -16.22
C ASP A 90 -17.52 0.28 -15.27
N SER A 91 -17.46 -0.71 -14.38
CA SER A 91 -18.51 -0.90 -13.38
C SER A 91 -18.60 0.28 -12.41
N ASP A 92 -19.74 0.40 -11.74
CA ASP A 92 -19.94 1.44 -10.73
C ASP A 92 -18.97 1.26 -9.54
N ALA A 93 -18.63 0.01 -9.20
CA ALA A 93 -17.60 -0.29 -8.20
C ALA A 93 -16.22 0.20 -8.65
N ALA A 94 -15.84 -0.08 -9.89
CA ALA A 94 -14.58 0.40 -10.46
C ALA A 94 -14.52 1.94 -10.49
N LYS A 95 -15.58 2.59 -10.99
CA LYS A 95 -15.69 4.05 -11.04
C LYS A 95 -15.64 4.71 -9.65
N GLY A 96 -16.16 4.04 -8.62
CA GLY A 96 -16.07 4.51 -7.24
C GLY A 96 -14.65 4.43 -6.66
N TRP A 97 -13.84 3.49 -7.16
CA TRP A 97 -12.46 3.26 -6.70
C TRP A 97 -11.40 4.02 -7.51
N ILE A 98 -11.68 4.30 -8.79
CA ILE A 98 -10.77 5.03 -9.66
C ILE A 98 -10.50 6.44 -9.09
N GLY A 99 -9.22 6.84 -9.06
CA GLY A 99 -8.77 8.13 -8.52
C GLY A 99 -8.60 8.17 -7.00
N THR A 100 -8.76 7.02 -6.33
CA THR A 100 -8.23 6.81 -4.98
C THR A 100 -6.72 6.67 -5.05
N THR A 101 -6.03 7.02 -3.96
CA THR A 101 -4.57 7.02 -3.94
C THR A 101 -4.02 6.41 -2.67
N GLU A 102 -2.83 5.85 -2.79
CA GLU A 102 -2.03 5.36 -1.69
C GLU A 102 -0.61 5.92 -1.84
N SER A 103 -0.07 6.52 -0.79
CA SER A 103 1.30 7.02 -0.81
C SER A 103 2.06 6.73 0.46
N TYR A 104 3.35 6.50 0.29
CA TYR A 104 4.27 6.23 1.38
C TYR A 104 5.39 7.26 1.35
N THR A 105 5.64 7.91 2.48
CA THR A 105 6.71 8.89 2.67
C THR A 105 7.66 8.40 3.74
N PHE A 106 8.95 8.39 3.45
CA PHE A 106 10.01 7.91 4.33
C PHE A 106 10.91 9.09 4.70
N THR A 107 10.89 9.50 5.95
CA THR A 107 11.75 10.58 6.46
C THR A 107 12.69 10.09 7.54
N THR A 108 13.92 10.60 7.56
CA THR A 108 14.87 10.27 8.63
C THR A 108 14.74 11.30 9.75
N GLN A 109 14.52 10.83 10.97
CA GLN A 109 14.51 11.65 12.18
C GLN A 109 15.32 10.94 13.27
N ASN A 110 16.33 11.63 13.83
CA ASN A 110 17.15 11.10 14.93
C ASN A 110 17.77 9.71 14.65
N GLY A 111 18.17 9.46 13.40
CA GLY A 111 18.74 8.15 12.98
C GLY A 111 17.72 7.02 12.83
N LYS A 112 16.43 7.32 12.96
CA LYS A 112 15.30 6.41 12.72
C LYS A 112 14.53 6.83 11.47
N THR A 113 13.64 5.96 11.00
CA THR A 113 12.75 6.23 9.88
C THR A 113 11.35 6.51 10.40
N ASP A 114 10.82 7.69 10.13
CA ASP A 114 9.38 7.96 10.22
C ASP A 114 8.75 7.59 8.87
N LEU A 115 7.91 6.56 8.89
CA LEU A 115 7.10 6.14 7.76
C LEU A 115 5.71 6.75 7.91
N LYS A 116 5.26 7.45 6.88
CA LYS A 116 3.91 8.00 6.79
C LYS A 116 3.18 7.39 5.60
N VAL A 117 1.99 6.87 5.85
CA VAL A 117 1.08 6.33 4.85
C VAL A 117 -0.10 7.28 4.71
N ASN A 118 -0.44 7.67 3.48
CA ASN A 118 -1.67 8.41 3.19
C ASN A 118 -2.54 7.62 2.24
N ILE A 119 -3.80 7.43 2.62
CA ILE A 119 -4.82 6.76 1.81
C ILE A 119 -5.93 7.77 1.51
N LYS A 120 -6.25 7.94 0.23
CA LYS A 120 -7.43 8.67 -0.20
C LYS A 120 -8.45 7.68 -0.72
N CYS A 121 -9.56 7.48 -0.01
CA CYS A 121 -10.53 6.43 -0.33
C CYS A 121 -11.99 6.92 -0.18
N PRO A 122 -12.98 6.14 -0.64
CA PRO A 122 -14.38 6.40 -0.32
C PRO A 122 -14.65 6.19 1.19
N PRO A 123 -15.64 6.90 1.77
CA PRO A 123 -15.92 6.83 3.21
C PRO A 123 -16.24 5.42 3.74
N GLU A 124 -16.81 4.55 2.91
CA GLU A 124 -17.16 3.18 3.28
C GLU A 124 -15.95 2.30 3.62
N TRP A 125 -14.74 2.67 3.17
CA TRP A 125 -13.50 1.94 3.42
C TRP A 125 -12.73 2.42 4.65
N VAL A 126 -13.13 3.55 5.25
CA VAL A 126 -12.39 4.20 6.35
C VAL A 126 -12.23 3.26 7.54
N SER A 127 -13.31 2.61 7.99
CA SER A 127 -13.24 1.70 9.14
C SER A 127 -12.28 0.54 8.91
N MET A 128 -12.25 -0.01 7.68
CA MET A 128 -11.35 -1.10 7.33
C MET A 128 -9.88 -0.65 7.37
N PHE A 129 -9.58 0.54 6.86
CA PHE A 129 -8.22 1.08 6.90
C PHE A 129 -7.78 1.48 8.30
N ASP A 130 -8.66 2.10 9.10
CA ASP A 130 -8.36 2.50 10.48
C ASP A 130 -8.10 1.30 11.40
N GLU A 131 -8.75 0.16 11.13
CA GLU A 131 -8.49 -1.08 11.85
C GLU A 131 -7.28 -1.86 11.33
N GLY A 132 -6.98 -1.72 10.03
CA GLY A 132 -5.97 -2.50 9.32
C GLY A 132 -4.56 -1.89 9.39
N TRP A 133 -4.41 -0.62 9.04
CA TRP A 133 -3.09 0.01 8.95
C TRP A 133 -2.27 -0.02 10.25
N PRO A 134 -2.84 0.24 11.43
CA PRO A 134 -2.07 0.17 12.67
C PRO A 134 -1.41 -1.20 12.89
N LYS A 135 -2.15 -2.29 12.67
CA LYS A 135 -1.66 -3.66 12.84
C LYS A 135 -0.59 -4.02 11.80
N ALA A 136 -0.80 -3.59 10.56
CA ALA A 136 0.11 -3.83 9.44
C ALA A 136 1.45 -3.08 9.65
N LEU A 137 1.37 -1.83 10.11
CA LEU A 137 2.55 -1.01 10.43
C LEU A 137 3.31 -1.55 11.65
N ASP A 138 2.61 -2.02 12.68
CA ASP A 138 3.25 -2.67 13.83
C ASP A 138 4.05 -3.92 13.40
N LYS A 139 3.50 -4.74 12.50
CA LYS A 139 4.24 -5.88 11.95
C LYS A 139 5.43 -5.46 11.11
N LEU A 140 5.27 -4.45 10.24
CA LEU A 140 6.37 -3.91 9.45
C LEU A 140 7.50 -3.41 10.34
N LYS A 141 7.17 -2.70 11.43
CA LYS A 141 8.13 -2.22 12.42
C LYS A 141 8.87 -3.39 13.07
N GLU A 142 8.17 -4.42 13.52
CA GLU A 142 8.77 -5.63 14.10
C GLU A 142 9.80 -6.26 13.13
N MET A 143 9.42 -6.43 11.85
CA MET A 143 10.32 -6.98 10.82
C MET A 143 11.54 -6.10 10.56
N CYS A 144 11.40 -4.78 10.68
CA CYS A 144 12.49 -3.83 10.48
C CYS A 144 13.43 -3.73 11.69
N GLU A 145 12.93 -3.94 12.91
CA GLU A 145 13.70 -3.79 14.15
C GLU A 145 14.28 -5.11 14.68
N GLY A 146 13.80 -6.25 14.17
CA GLY A 146 14.45 -7.56 14.29
C GLY A 146 15.73 -7.65 13.45
#